data_AF-A0A3M1B725-F1
#
_entry.id   AF-A0A3M1B725-F1
#
_cell.length_a   1.000
_cell.length_b   1.000
_cell.length_c   1.000
_cell.angle_alpha   90.00
_cell.angle_beta   90.00
_cell.angle_gamma   90.00
#
_symmetry.space_group_name_H-M   'P 1'
#
loop_
_entity.id
_entity.type
_entity.pdbx_description
1 polymer ?
#
loop_
_entity_poly.entity_id
_entity_poly.type
_entity_poly.pdbx_seq_one_letter_code
_entity_poly.pdbx_strand_id
1 'polypeptide(L)'
;MVPCLFFMEGEEAMKKAMMLWLFCCFPFCWIWAKAPRAQLEYAYTDDGVRLALRRYARPGFQPLLLVHGLGQNGFTFDLPYPNQSMARYFYAEGYDVWIANLRGHGRGKYRSQAPRRRWSVDDFAIYDVDALIKTIRRRTGQKPFYIGFSMGGMVAYMYLQGVYYNRRGRVVSSAQLARERNRSLKGLVVIASPPRLSWKYPASLRTVARKNYYDYNLILDGFPGRKTTMYSFHMMDKFPFYDLLRFVISNPHQRRRLVIEYLGMRFPADYAWYPPNMTPRLMEAVIRHTVDNISGKVLAQFTYWCIYRDLTEYNVLRHLKRPYNYTKNLHKITLPIYFIAGDRDKLVCDDTVYAYGYRAVSSRDKTFHSFRGFGHVDLTCGKRAYRVVYPAIVQWLAQQRELEWLDKMADLLGR
;
A
#
# COMPACT_ATOMS: atom_id res chain seq x y z
N MET A 1 13.24 2.70 -64.33
CA MET A 1 12.16 2.44 -63.36
C MET A 1 12.62 3.00 -62.02
N VAL A 2 11.80 3.86 -61.43
CA VAL A 2 12.17 5.03 -60.62
C VAL A 2 12.77 4.69 -59.22
N PRO A 3 13.79 5.43 -58.75
CA PRO A 3 14.48 5.30 -57.45
C PRO A 3 14.00 6.33 -56.39
N CYS A 4 14.45 6.20 -55.13
CA CYS A 4 14.85 7.28 -54.17
C CYS A 4 14.99 6.70 -52.74
N LEU A 5 16.20 6.56 -52.18
CA LEU A 5 16.90 7.57 -51.36
C LEU A 5 16.05 8.11 -50.20
N PHE A 6 16.28 7.55 -49.00
CA PHE A 6 16.37 8.37 -47.79
C PHE A 6 17.75 8.12 -47.16
N PHE A 7 18.73 8.83 -47.73
CA PHE A 7 19.86 9.32 -46.96
C PHE A 7 19.30 10.25 -45.88
N MET A 8 19.49 9.89 -44.60
CA MET A 8 19.66 10.92 -43.57
C MET A 8 21.14 10.94 -43.22
N GLU A 9 21.90 11.61 -44.08
CA GLU A 9 23.16 12.22 -43.71
C GLU A 9 22.89 13.28 -42.65
N GLY A 10 23.67 13.24 -41.58
CA GLY A 10 23.63 14.27 -40.56
C GLY A 10 24.02 13.70 -39.21
N GLU A 11 25.03 14.32 -38.61
CA GLU A 11 25.42 14.13 -37.21
C GLU A 11 24.22 14.10 -36.24
N GLU A 12 23.12 14.78 -36.59
CA GLU A 12 21.84 14.78 -35.89
C GLU A 12 21.07 13.44 -35.89
N ALA A 13 21.06 12.70 -37.00
CA ALA A 13 20.39 11.40 -37.08
C ALA A 13 21.14 10.36 -36.24
N MET A 14 22.47 10.43 -36.25
CA MET A 14 23.32 9.61 -35.39
C MET A 14 23.17 10.01 -33.91
N LYS A 15 23.11 11.31 -33.60
CA LYS A 15 22.82 11.81 -32.23
C LYS A 15 21.44 11.38 -31.74
N LYS A 16 20.40 11.39 -32.58
CA LYS A 16 19.04 10.90 -32.26
C LYS A 16 19.00 9.39 -32.07
N ALA A 17 19.65 8.62 -32.93
CA ALA A 17 19.76 7.16 -32.81
C ALA A 17 20.58 6.77 -31.57
N MET A 18 21.67 7.48 -31.28
CA MET A 18 22.51 7.26 -30.10
C MET A 18 21.81 7.74 -28.82
N MET A 19 20.99 8.79 -28.86
CA MET A 19 20.09 9.17 -27.76
C MET A 19 19.01 8.11 -27.51
N LEU A 20 18.37 7.58 -28.57
CA LEU A 20 17.43 6.47 -28.43
C LEU A 20 18.11 5.22 -27.86
N TRP A 21 19.33 4.92 -28.33
CA TRP A 21 20.13 3.78 -27.86
C TRP A 21 20.58 3.98 -26.40
N LEU A 22 20.95 5.20 -25.99
CA LEU A 22 21.24 5.55 -24.60
C LEU A 22 19.97 5.51 -23.71
N PHE A 23 18.80 5.84 -24.24
CA PHE A 23 17.51 5.71 -23.54
C PHE A 23 17.06 4.24 -23.38
N CYS A 24 17.34 3.39 -24.37
CA CYS A 24 16.95 1.98 -24.37
C CYS A 24 17.97 1.07 -23.68
N CYS A 25 19.26 1.40 -23.68
CA CYS A 25 20.34 0.53 -23.18
C CYS A 25 20.94 0.97 -21.83
N PHE A 26 20.65 2.17 -21.32
CA PHE A 26 21.10 2.65 -20.00
C PHE A 26 19.97 3.02 -19.01
N PRO A 27 19.09 2.09 -18.60
CA PRO A 27 18.07 2.41 -17.59
C PRO A 27 18.63 2.52 -16.16
N PHE A 28 19.92 2.25 -15.93
CA PHE A 28 20.43 1.92 -14.60
C PHE A 28 21.03 3.07 -13.76
N CYS A 29 21.25 4.27 -14.32
CA CYS A 29 21.84 5.40 -13.56
C CYS A 29 20.94 6.63 -13.38
N TRP A 30 19.76 6.69 -13.99
CA TRP A 30 18.94 7.92 -14.02
C TRP A 30 17.89 8.07 -12.90
N ILE A 31 17.66 7.03 -12.08
CA ILE A 31 16.53 6.98 -11.14
C ILE A 31 16.65 8.01 -10.00
N TRP A 32 17.81 8.64 -9.79
CA TRP A 32 17.99 9.68 -8.76
C TRP A 32 17.97 11.12 -9.27
N ALA A 33 18.14 11.34 -10.58
CA ALA A 33 18.14 12.68 -11.14
C ALA A 33 16.75 13.05 -11.68
N LYS A 34 16.13 14.10 -11.12
CA LYS A 34 14.98 14.89 -11.66
C LYS A 34 13.55 14.62 -11.16
N ALA A 35 13.31 13.98 -10.01
CA ALA A 35 12.02 14.21 -9.36
C ALA A 35 11.98 15.65 -8.81
N PRO A 36 10.98 16.49 -9.17
CA PRO A 36 10.92 17.87 -8.71
C PRO A 36 10.74 17.92 -7.19
N ARG A 37 10.97 19.09 -6.61
CA ARG A 37 10.65 19.30 -5.20
C ARG A 37 9.18 18.98 -4.96
N ALA A 38 8.93 18.04 -4.04
CA ALA A 38 7.58 17.58 -3.79
C ALA A 38 6.70 18.69 -3.22
N GLN A 39 5.50 18.83 -3.79
CA GLN A 39 4.48 19.78 -3.39
C GLN A 39 3.69 19.22 -2.19
N LEU A 40 3.16 20.13 -1.38
CA LEU A 40 2.26 19.80 -0.27
C LEU A 40 0.83 20.08 -0.73
N GLU A 41 -0.02 19.08 -0.62
CA GLU A 41 -1.42 19.14 -1.00
C GLU A 41 -2.29 18.72 0.19
N TYR A 42 -3.55 19.14 0.19
CA TYR A 42 -4.49 18.79 1.26
C TYR A 42 -5.77 18.19 0.70
N ALA A 43 -6.27 17.17 1.41
CA ALA A 43 -7.63 16.67 1.29
C ALA A 43 -8.38 16.92 2.60
N TYR A 44 -9.68 17.13 2.52
CA TYR A 44 -10.56 17.36 3.68
C TYR A 44 -11.63 16.29 3.69
N THR A 45 -11.74 15.59 4.82
CA THR A 45 -12.74 14.55 5.01
C THR A 45 -14.09 15.14 5.41
N ASP A 46 -15.17 14.41 5.14
CA ASP A 46 -16.53 14.82 5.52
C ASP A 46 -16.70 14.96 7.04
N ASP A 47 -15.85 14.29 7.84
CA ASP A 47 -15.79 14.43 9.29
C ASP A 47 -14.79 15.50 9.79
N GLY A 48 -14.32 16.38 8.90
CA GLY A 48 -13.56 17.59 9.24
C GLY A 48 -12.07 17.39 9.48
N VAL A 49 -11.47 16.29 9.03
CA VAL A 49 -10.03 16.01 9.19
C VAL A 49 -9.27 16.47 7.95
N ARG A 50 -8.21 17.26 8.15
CA ARG A 50 -7.26 17.62 7.09
C ARG A 50 -6.18 16.55 6.92
N LEU A 51 -6.12 15.96 5.74
CA LEU A 51 -5.10 15.00 5.32
C LEU A 51 -4.04 15.70 4.48
N ALA A 52 -2.77 15.48 4.80
CA ALA A 52 -1.63 15.99 4.07
C ALA A 52 -1.13 14.96 3.05
N LEU A 53 -0.97 15.39 1.81
CA LEU A 53 -0.40 14.61 0.72
C LEU A 53 0.92 15.23 0.26
N ARG A 54 1.87 14.39 -0.08
CA ARG A 54 3.09 14.79 -0.80
C ARG A 54 2.89 14.45 -2.27
N ARG A 55 3.07 15.43 -3.16
CA ARG A 55 2.87 15.25 -4.60
C ARG A 55 4.14 15.51 -5.39
N TYR A 56 4.54 14.55 -6.21
CA TYR A 56 5.47 14.81 -7.32
C TYR A 56 4.64 15.17 -8.54
N ALA A 57 4.36 16.47 -8.67
CA ALA A 57 3.38 16.96 -9.61
C ALA A 57 3.84 16.77 -11.06
N ARG A 58 2.97 16.16 -11.86
CA ARG A 58 3.14 16.04 -13.31
C ARG A 58 1.80 16.31 -14.02
N PRO A 59 1.34 17.58 -14.07
CA PRO A 59 0.02 17.91 -14.63
C PRO A 59 -0.20 17.32 -16.02
N GLY A 60 -1.41 16.84 -16.30
CA GLY A 60 -1.76 16.16 -17.54
C GLY A 60 -1.44 14.66 -17.55
N PHE A 61 -0.48 14.20 -16.74
CA PHE A 61 -0.16 12.77 -16.64
C PHE A 61 -1.12 12.04 -15.71
N GLN A 62 -1.18 10.71 -15.87
CA GLN A 62 -2.07 9.84 -15.13
C GLN A 62 -1.79 9.91 -13.61
N PRO A 63 -2.79 10.25 -12.77
CA PRO A 63 -2.61 10.28 -11.33
C PRO A 63 -2.43 8.89 -10.72
N LEU A 64 -1.49 8.79 -9.78
CA LEU A 64 -1.18 7.58 -9.02
C LEU A 64 -1.19 7.89 -7.51
N LEU A 65 -2.15 7.32 -6.79
CA LEU A 65 -2.31 7.50 -5.35
C LEU A 65 -1.64 6.35 -4.59
N LEU A 66 -0.70 6.68 -3.69
CA LEU A 66 0.01 5.72 -2.82
C LEU A 66 -0.48 5.85 -1.38
N VAL A 67 -0.92 4.74 -0.77
CA VAL A 67 -1.49 4.70 0.60
C VAL A 67 -0.80 3.66 1.47
N HIS A 68 -0.27 4.11 2.61
CA HIS A 68 0.64 3.35 3.48
C HIS A 68 -0.05 2.31 4.37
N GLY A 69 0.76 1.46 4.99
CA GLY A 69 0.33 0.40 5.91
C GLY A 69 0.05 0.86 7.35
N LEU A 70 -0.19 -0.12 8.22
CA LEU A 70 -0.45 0.06 9.65
C LEU A 70 0.78 0.65 10.35
N GLY A 71 0.58 1.70 11.16
CA GLY A 71 1.68 2.32 11.92
C GLY A 71 2.79 2.87 11.04
N GLN A 72 2.47 3.20 9.78
CA GLN A 72 3.40 3.77 8.81
C GLN A 72 2.94 5.13 8.30
N ASN A 73 3.69 5.73 7.38
CA ASN A 73 3.34 6.96 6.69
C ASN A 73 3.82 6.95 5.23
N GLY A 74 3.63 8.06 4.53
CA GLY A 74 3.97 8.19 3.10
C GLY A 74 5.44 7.91 2.75
N PHE A 75 6.38 8.00 3.70
CA PHE A 75 7.79 7.68 3.43
C PHE A 75 8.03 6.21 3.12
N THR A 76 7.07 5.30 3.41
CA THR A 76 7.13 3.90 2.95
C THR A 76 7.35 3.80 1.44
N PHE A 77 6.83 4.75 0.67
CA PHE A 77 6.97 4.78 -0.79
C PHE A 77 8.10 5.69 -1.28
N ASP A 78 8.74 6.44 -0.38
CA ASP A 78 9.62 7.54 -0.77
C ASP A 78 10.81 7.71 0.17
N LEU A 79 11.51 6.60 0.45
CA LEU A 79 12.74 6.65 1.20
C LEU A 79 13.80 7.48 0.44
N PRO A 80 14.65 8.24 1.15
CA PRO A 80 15.62 9.15 0.54
C PRO A 80 16.89 8.41 0.07
N TYR A 81 16.74 7.26 -0.59
CA TYR A 81 17.86 6.44 -1.09
C TYR A 81 17.69 6.08 -2.58
N PRO A 82 18.79 5.98 -3.34
CA PRO A 82 18.75 5.58 -4.74
C PRO A 82 18.09 4.22 -4.90
N ASN A 83 17.08 4.15 -5.79
CA ASN A 83 16.37 2.92 -6.12
C ASN A 83 15.52 2.33 -4.97
N GLN A 84 15.19 3.11 -3.93
CA GLN A 84 14.25 2.73 -2.86
C GLN A 84 13.11 3.74 -2.68
N SER A 85 12.82 4.52 -3.73
CA SER A 85 11.65 5.37 -3.81
C SER A 85 10.77 4.93 -4.97
N MET A 86 9.72 4.19 -4.62
CA MET A 86 8.65 3.82 -5.55
C MET A 86 7.99 5.08 -6.14
N ALA A 87 7.82 6.13 -5.34
CA ALA A 87 7.22 7.38 -5.78
C ALA A 87 8.05 8.10 -6.85
N ARG A 88 9.37 8.21 -6.66
CA ARG A 88 10.26 8.83 -7.67
C ARG A 88 10.40 7.95 -8.91
N TYR A 89 10.43 6.62 -8.73
CA TYR A 89 10.41 5.67 -9.84
C TYR A 89 9.18 5.90 -10.73
N PHE A 90 7.97 5.91 -10.16
CA PHE A 90 6.76 6.15 -10.93
C PHE A 90 6.68 7.56 -11.52
N TYR A 91 7.24 8.58 -10.86
CA TYR A 91 7.33 9.91 -11.47
C TYR A 91 8.16 9.89 -12.76
N ALA A 92 9.31 9.22 -12.74
CA ALA A 92 10.17 9.06 -13.91
C ALA A 92 9.45 8.31 -15.05
N GLU A 93 8.62 7.32 -14.70
CA GLU A 93 7.81 6.50 -15.61
C GLU A 93 6.55 7.20 -16.16
N GLY A 94 6.37 8.51 -15.92
CA GLY A 94 5.24 9.23 -16.53
C GLY A 94 3.99 9.35 -15.66
N TYR A 95 4.09 9.27 -14.34
CA TYR A 95 2.92 9.42 -13.46
C TYR A 95 2.92 10.72 -12.67
N ASP A 96 1.72 11.25 -12.40
CA ASP A 96 1.49 12.31 -11.42
C ASP A 96 1.30 11.64 -10.04
N VAL A 97 2.34 11.65 -9.21
CA VAL A 97 2.39 10.77 -8.02
C VAL A 97 1.93 11.50 -6.76
N TRP A 98 0.92 10.96 -6.11
CA TRP A 98 0.31 11.46 -4.88
C TRP A 98 0.53 10.47 -3.73
N ILE A 99 1.28 10.88 -2.71
CA ILE A 99 1.59 10.07 -1.55
C ILE A 99 0.75 10.57 -0.38
N ALA A 100 -0.22 9.78 0.06
CA ALA A 100 -1.11 10.16 1.14
C ALA A 100 -0.54 9.82 2.52
N ASN A 101 -0.83 10.66 3.50
CA ASN A 101 -0.76 10.30 4.92
C ASN A 101 -2.18 10.20 5.47
N LEU A 102 -2.55 9.06 6.03
CA LEU A 102 -3.84 8.88 6.68
C LEU A 102 -3.93 9.71 7.97
N ARG A 103 -5.15 9.95 8.48
CA ARG A 103 -5.38 10.75 9.69
C ARG A 103 -4.43 10.33 10.83
N GLY A 104 -3.79 11.32 11.44
CA GLY A 104 -2.80 11.15 12.52
C GLY A 104 -1.38 10.73 12.12
N HIS A 105 -1.10 10.44 10.85
CA HIS A 105 0.21 9.99 10.35
C HIS A 105 0.96 11.07 9.57
N GLY A 106 2.26 10.87 9.37
CA GLY A 106 3.14 11.73 8.61
C GLY A 106 4.10 12.55 9.47
N ARG A 107 5.03 13.24 8.81
CA ARG A 107 6.14 13.96 9.44
C ARG A 107 6.19 15.43 9.00
N GLY A 108 6.55 16.31 9.94
CA GLY A 108 6.69 17.74 9.71
C GLY A 108 5.46 18.32 8.99
N LYS A 109 5.69 19.08 7.91
CA LYS A 109 4.62 19.69 7.10
C LYS A 109 3.71 18.70 6.38
N TYR A 110 4.13 17.44 6.21
CA TYR A 110 3.34 16.38 5.58
C TYR A 110 2.55 15.55 6.59
N ARG A 111 2.43 16.01 7.84
CA ARG A 111 1.64 15.32 8.87
C ARG A 111 0.16 15.66 8.73
N SER A 112 -0.66 14.63 8.57
CA SER A 112 -2.11 14.72 8.62
C SER A 112 -2.60 15.01 10.03
N GLN A 113 -3.71 15.75 10.12
CA GLN A 113 -4.33 16.07 11.40
C GLN A 113 -4.73 14.77 12.13
N ALA A 114 -4.49 14.74 13.43
CA ALA A 114 -5.11 13.75 14.31
C ALA A 114 -6.42 14.35 14.86
N PRO A 115 -7.59 13.75 14.61
CA PRO A 115 -8.83 14.23 15.22
C PRO A 115 -8.78 14.06 16.75
N ARG A 116 -9.58 14.85 17.48
CA ARG A 116 -9.71 14.72 18.95
C ARG A 116 -10.29 13.36 19.35
N ARG A 117 -11.25 12.84 18.57
CA ARG A 117 -11.81 11.50 18.77
C ARG A 117 -10.85 10.42 18.29
N ARG A 118 -10.83 9.26 18.96
CA ARG A 118 -10.17 8.06 18.44
C ARG A 118 -10.88 7.55 17.19
N TRP A 119 -10.10 7.00 16.26
CA TRP A 119 -10.59 6.49 14.98
C TRP A 119 -10.22 5.02 14.78
N SER A 120 -11.03 4.29 14.02
CA SER A 120 -10.82 2.89 13.64
C SER A 120 -10.41 2.78 12.17
N VAL A 121 -10.17 1.55 11.69
CA VAL A 121 -9.83 1.31 10.28
C VAL A 121 -11.00 1.67 9.36
N ASP A 122 -12.23 1.53 9.85
CA ASP A 122 -13.45 1.96 9.15
C ASP A 122 -13.42 3.44 8.79
N ASP A 123 -12.90 4.30 9.68
CA ASP A 123 -12.79 5.74 9.44
C ASP A 123 -11.85 6.03 8.26
N PHE A 124 -10.75 5.27 8.11
CA PHE A 124 -9.86 5.42 6.95
C PHE A 124 -10.59 5.10 5.64
N ALA A 125 -11.36 4.01 5.61
CA ALA A 125 -12.07 3.59 4.41
C ALA A 125 -13.25 4.50 4.06
N ILE A 126 -14.03 4.93 5.07
CA ILE A 126 -15.25 5.72 4.88
C ILE A 126 -14.93 7.18 4.56
N TYR A 127 -13.96 7.76 5.26
CA TYR A 127 -13.67 9.19 5.19
C TYR A 127 -12.36 9.50 4.45
N ASP A 128 -11.25 8.88 4.83
CA ASP A 128 -9.94 9.29 4.30
C ASP A 128 -9.77 8.92 2.83
N VAL A 129 -9.97 7.65 2.48
CA VAL A 129 -9.84 7.16 1.09
C VAL A 129 -10.76 7.94 0.16
N ASP A 130 -11.99 8.21 0.60
CA ASP A 130 -12.96 8.98 -0.17
C ASP A 130 -12.48 10.42 -0.43
N ALA A 131 -12.01 11.11 0.61
CA ALA A 131 -11.49 12.47 0.49
C ALA A 131 -10.25 12.56 -0.40
N LEU A 132 -9.34 11.58 -0.31
CA LEU A 132 -8.13 11.50 -1.12
C LEU A 132 -8.49 11.35 -2.61
N ILE A 133 -9.36 10.39 -2.95
CA ILE A 133 -9.79 10.14 -4.33
C ILE A 133 -10.56 11.34 -4.89
N LYS A 134 -11.53 11.89 -4.14
CA LYS A 134 -12.28 13.09 -4.55
C LYS A 134 -11.35 14.27 -4.81
N THR A 135 -10.34 14.48 -3.97
CA THR A 135 -9.38 15.58 -4.13
C THR A 135 -8.55 15.42 -5.39
N ILE A 136 -8.00 14.24 -5.66
CA ILE A 136 -7.20 14.00 -6.88
C ILE A 136 -8.08 14.18 -8.12
N ARG A 137 -9.30 13.63 -8.13
CA ARG A 137 -10.23 13.79 -9.27
C ARG A 137 -10.55 15.26 -9.52
N ARG A 138 -10.84 16.06 -8.49
CA ARG A 138 -11.08 17.51 -8.64
C ARG A 138 -9.84 18.25 -9.13
N ARG A 139 -8.65 17.90 -8.64
CA ARG A 139 -7.39 18.58 -8.99
C ARG A 139 -6.87 18.25 -10.38
N THR A 140 -7.20 17.07 -10.90
CA THR A 140 -6.59 16.54 -12.13
C THR A 140 -7.58 16.31 -13.25
N GLY A 141 -8.89 16.28 -12.96
CA GLY A 141 -9.93 15.85 -13.90
C GLY A 141 -9.92 14.35 -14.20
N GLN A 142 -8.99 13.58 -13.62
CA GLN A 142 -8.74 12.17 -13.96
C GLN A 142 -9.02 11.23 -12.79
N LYS A 143 -9.42 10.00 -13.10
CA LYS A 143 -9.51 8.91 -12.12
C LYS A 143 -8.09 8.43 -11.79
N PRO A 144 -7.69 8.37 -10.50
CA PRO A 144 -6.38 7.84 -10.15
C PRO A 144 -6.32 6.32 -10.29
N PHE A 145 -5.13 5.79 -10.50
CA PHE A 145 -4.79 4.45 -10.03
C PHE A 145 -4.49 4.51 -8.54
N TYR A 146 -4.90 3.48 -7.80
CA TYR A 146 -4.65 3.37 -6.36
C TYR A 146 -3.64 2.26 -6.10
N ILE A 147 -2.59 2.56 -5.34
CA ILE A 147 -1.64 1.56 -4.82
C ILE A 147 -1.69 1.58 -3.30
N GLY A 148 -2.16 0.48 -2.72
CA GLY A 148 -2.23 0.29 -1.28
C GLY A 148 -1.19 -0.71 -0.81
N PHE A 149 -0.38 -0.34 0.18
CA PHE A 149 0.50 -1.29 0.87
C PHE A 149 -0.13 -1.74 2.19
N SER A 150 -0.16 -3.05 2.44
CA SER A 150 -0.65 -3.62 3.70
C SER A 150 -2.05 -3.09 4.05
N MET A 151 -2.24 -2.47 5.22
CA MET A 151 -3.50 -1.79 5.59
C MET A 151 -4.02 -0.81 4.51
N GLY A 152 -3.14 -0.14 3.77
CA GLY A 152 -3.50 0.77 2.68
C GLY A 152 -4.31 0.10 1.57
N GLY A 153 -4.06 -1.17 1.27
CA GLY A 153 -4.90 -1.95 0.34
C GLY A 153 -6.16 -2.50 1.01
N MET A 154 -6.08 -2.84 2.32
CA MET A 154 -7.26 -3.29 3.08
C MET A 154 -8.35 -2.21 3.12
N VAL A 155 -7.98 -0.95 3.37
CA VAL A 155 -8.95 0.17 3.39
C VAL A 155 -9.51 0.46 2.00
N ALA A 156 -8.77 0.13 0.92
CA ALA A 156 -9.30 0.21 -0.44
C ALA A 156 -10.39 -0.85 -0.68
N TYR A 157 -10.17 -2.11 -0.25
CA TYR A 157 -11.21 -3.13 -0.31
C TYR A 157 -12.47 -2.69 0.42
N MET A 158 -12.31 -2.14 1.63
CA MET A 158 -13.43 -1.64 2.43
C MET A 158 -14.16 -0.50 1.72
N TYR A 159 -13.42 0.51 1.22
CA TYR A 159 -13.98 1.65 0.50
C TYR A 159 -14.84 1.21 -0.69
N LEU A 160 -14.30 0.33 -1.54
CA LEU A 160 -14.92 -0.12 -2.79
C LEU A 160 -16.24 -0.88 -2.59
N GLN A 161 -16.50 -1.39 -1.39
CA GLN A 161 -17.78 -2.01 -1.05
C GLN A 161 -18.91 -1.00 -0.81
N GLY A 162 -18.69 0.30 -1.05
CA GLY A 162 -19.75 1.31 -0.94
C GLY A 162 -20.21 1.53 0.49
N VAL A 163 -19.28 1.46 1.45
CA VAL A 163 -19.57 1.55 2.88
C VAL A 163 -19.64 2.98 3.40
N TYR A 164 -20.54 3.21 4.35
CA TYR A 164 -20.73 4.46 5.09
C TYR A 164 -21.29 4.18 6.48
N TYR A 165 -21.24 5.19 7.37
CA TYR A 165 -21.88 5.11 8.68
C TYR A 165 -23.36 5.49 8.58
N ASN A 166 -24.25 4.64 9.09
CA ASN A 166 -25.63 5.03 9.31
C ASN A 166 -25.78 5.97 10.53
N ARG A 167 -26.99 6.47 10.80
CA ARG A 167 -27.28 7.37 11.94
C ARG A 167 -26.89 6.81 13.32
N ARG A 168 -26.71 5.49 13.45
CA ARG A 168 -26.30 4.81 14.70
C ARG A 168 -24.78 4.57 14.76
N GLY A 169 -24.01 5.09 13.79
CA GLY A 169 -22.57 4.89 13.69
C GLY A 169 -22.18 3.45 13.36
N ARG A 170 -23.04 2.70 12.67
CA ARG A 170 -22.73 1.35 12.15
C ARG A 170 -22.39 1.41 10.68
N VAL A 171 -21.45 0.57 10.27
CA VAL A 171 -21.08 0.41 8.88
C VAL A 171 -22.19 -0.32 8.15
N VAL A 172 -22.69 0.31 7.09
CA VAL A 172 -23.62 -0.27 6.12
C VAL A 172 -23.06 -0.05 4.72
N SER A 173 -23.56 -0.81 3.75
CA SER A 173 -23.10 -0.76 2.36
C SER A 173 -24.29 -0.47 1.43
N SER A 174 -24.08 0.37 0.42
CA SER A 174 -25.01 0.59 -0.67
C SER A 174 -24.47 -0.01 -1.96
N ALA A 175 -25.31 -0.74 -2.70
CA ALA A 175 -24.95 -1.29 -4.01
C ALA A 175 -24.66 -0.18 -5.03
N GLN A 176 -25.41 0.92 -4.98
CA GLN A 176 -25.15 2.08 -5.82
C GLN A 176 -23.79 2.70 -5.50
N LEU A 177 -23.52 2.98 -4.22
CA LEU A 177 -22.25 3.57 -3.81
C LEU A 177 -21.07 2.65 -4.12
N ALA A 178 -21.24 1.33 -4.00
CA ALA A 178 -20.22 0.37 -4.40
C ALA A 178 -19.91 0.48 -5.90
N ARG A 179 -20.94 0.54 -6.76
CA ARG A 179 -20.74 0.73 -8.21
C ARG A 179 -20.04 2.06 -8.53
N GLU A 180 -20.45 3.15 -7.88
CA GLU A 180 -19.83 4.47 -8.06
C GLU A 180 -18.36 4.47 -7.66
N ARG A 181 -18.00 3.85 -6.52
CA ARG A 181 -16.62 3.77 -6.05
C ARG A 181 -15.75 2.84 -6.89
N ASN A 182 -16.28 1.72 -7.37
CA ASN A 182 -15.56 0.89 -8.33
C ASN A 182 -15.27 1.64 -9.65
N ARG A 183 -16.15 2.57 -10.05
CA ARG A 183 -15.95 3.43 -11.22
C ARG A 183 -15.11 4.69 -10.95
N SER A 184 -14.77 4.98 -9.68
CA SER A 184 -14.06 6.21 -9.30
C SER A 184 -12.53 6.09 -9.46
N LEU A 185 -12.04 4.86 -9.58
CA LEU A 185 -10.64 4.53 -9.82
C LEU A 185 -10.46 3.95 -11.22
N LYS A 186 -9.23 4.05 -11.75
CA LYS A 186 -8.84 3.39 -13.01
C LYS A 186 -8.42 1.93 -12.78
N GLY A 187 -7.84 1.65 -11.63
CA GLY A 187 -7.43 0.31 -11.21
C GLY A 187 -6.85 0.33 -9.80
N LEU A 188 -6.73 -0.84 -9.19
CA LEU A 188 -6.23 -1.01 -7.83
C LEU A 188 -5.03 -1.98 -7.81
N VAL A 189 -3.90 -1.54 -7.29
CA VAL A 189 -2.76 -2.41 -6.95
C VAL A 189 -2.73 -2.57 -5.43
N VAL A 190 -2.70 -3.81 -4.97
CA VAL A 190 -2.64 -4.15 -3.54
C VAL A 190 -1.38 -4.94 -3.26
N ILE A 191 -0.51 -4.38 -2.42
CA ILE A 191 0.81 -4.93 -2.09
C ILE A 191 0.74 -5.46 -0.67
N ALA A 192 0.85 -6.78 -0.52
CA ALA A 192 0.78 -7.49 0.75
C ALA A 192 -0.44 -7.08 1.60
N SER A 193 -1.61 -6.97 0.98
CA SER A 193 -2.85 -6.55 1.65
C SER A 193 -3.83 -7.72 1.80
N PRO A 194 -3.89 -8.36 2.98
CA PRO A 194 -4.76 -9.50 3.19
C PRO A 194 -6.20 -9.02 3.40
N PRO A 195 -7.20 -9.62 2.76
CA PRO A 195 -8.59 -9.37 3.09
C PRO A 195 -9.08 -10.23 4.27
N ARG A 196 -8.19 -11.05 4.85
CA ARG A 196 -8.46 -11.92 6.00
C ARG A 196 -7.15 -12.17 6.74
N LEU A 197 -7.14 -12.12 8.07
CA LEU A 197 -5.93 -12.40 8.87
C LEU A 197 -5.88 -13.91 9.24
N SER A 198 -5.63 -14.75 8.22
CA SER A 198 -5.55 -16.22 8.29
C SER A 198 -4.21 -16.78 7.80
N TRP A 199 -3.89 -18.02 8.19
CA TRP A 199 -2.60 -18.68 7.99
C TRP A 199 -2.54 -19.68 6.82
N LYS A 200 -1.30 -19.95 6.38
CA LYS A 200 -0.91 -20.88 5.32
C LYS A 200 -1.22 -22.36 5.63
N TYR A 201 -1.27 -22.75 6.91
CA TYR A 201 -1.53 -24.14 7.33
C TYR A 201 -2.20 -24.22 8.71
N PRO A 202 -3.02 -25.25 9.00
CA PRO A 202 -3.25 -25.68 10.38
C PRO A 202 -1.93 -26.11 11.01
N ALA A 203 -1.71 -25.76 12.28
CA ALA A 203 -0.50 -26.15 13.01
C ALA A 203 -0.41 -27.68 13.10
N SER A 204 0.53 -28.29 12.37
CA SER A 204 0.91 -29.69 12.56
C SER A 204 2.22 -29.76 13.34
N LEU A 205 2.44 -30.81 14.14
CA LEU A 205 3.71 -31.05 14.85
C LEU A 205 4.92 -30.96 13.92
N ARG A 206 4.76 -31.40 12.66
CA ARG A 206 5.81 -31.36 11.62
C ARG A 206 6.15 -29.94 11.16
N THR A 207 5.15 -29.06 11.07
CA THR A 207 5.33 -27.65 10.68
C THR A 207 5.99 -26.84 11.80
N VAL A 208 5.60 -27.10 13.05
CA VAL A 208 6.20 -26.49 14.25
C VAL A 208 7.66 -26.93 14.40
N ALA A 209 7.95 -28.23 14.29
CA ALA A 209 9.30 -28.78 14.41
C ALA A 209 10.27 -28.23 13.35
N ARG A 210 9.78 -27.95 12.13
CA ARG A 210 10.61 -27.40 11.04
C ARG A 210 10.86 -25.89 11.13
N LYS A 211 10.34 -25.19 12.16
CA LYS A 211 10.37 -23.73 12.29
C LYS A 211 9.85 -22.96 11.06
N ASN A 212 9.13 -23.66 10.17
CA ASN A 212 8.41 -23.08 9.04
C ASN A 212 6.96 -22.73 9.43
N TYR A 213 6.67 -22.78 10.73
CA TYR A 213 5.44 -22.31 11.32
C TYR A 213 5.55 -20.81 11.57
N TYR A 214 4.98 -20.04 10.66
CA TYR A 214 4.83 -18.61 10.81
C TYR A 214 3.55 -18.42 11.60
N ASP A 215 3.64 -17.77 12.75
CA ASP A 215 2.46 -17.53 13.55
C ASP A 215 2.31 -16.07 14.00
N TYR A 216 1.16 -15.50 13.70
CA TYR A 216 0.65 -14.17 14.07
C TYR A 216 0.23 -14.29 15.52
N ASN A 217 -0.17 -15.51 15.88
CA ASN A 217 -0.37 -15.95 17.21
C ASN A 217 0.95 -15.81 18.01
N LEU A 218 2.17 -15.80 17.48
CA LEU A 218 3.33 -15.50 18.35
C LEU A 218 3.42 -14.02 18.77
N ILE A 219 2.91 -13.08 17.95
CA ILE A 219 2.83 -11.66 18.31
C ILE A 219 1.58 -11.35 19.15
N LEU A 220 0.47 -12.10 18.98
CA LEU A 220 -0.80 -11.83 19.69
C LEU A 220 -1.40 -13.01 20.49
N ASP A 221 -1.21 -14.26 20.11
CA ASP A 221 -1.68 -15.44 20.86
C ASP A 221 -0.68 -15.99 21.90
N GLY A 222 0.61 -15.64 21.82
CA GLY A 222 1.65 -16.00 22.78
C GLY A 222 1.50 -15.22 24.09
N PHE A 223 0.59 -14.25 24.12
CA PHE A 223 0.15 -13.57 25.33
C PHE A 223 -1.17 -14.20 25.82
N PRO A 224 -1.21 -14.81 27.02
CA PRO A 224 -2.48 -15.02 27.70
C PRO A 224 -3.22 -13.66 27.81
N GLY A 225 -4.50 -13.62 27.41
CA GLY A 225 -5.30 -12.39 27.45
C GLY A 225 -5.44 -11.61 26.13
N ARG A 226 -5.65 -12.27 24.98
CA ARG A 226 -5.95 -11.61 23.69
C ARG A 226 -7.09 -10.60 23.75
N LYS A 227 -8.20 -10.98 24.40
CA LYS A 227 -9.33 -10.09 24.64
C LYS A 227 -8.93 -8.93 25.53
N THR A 228 -8.15 -9.19 26.59
CA THR A 228 -7.58 -8.16 27.46
C THR A 228 -6.73 -7.17 26.67
N THR A 229 -5.81 -7.65 25.83
CA THR A 229 -4.95 -6.83 24.96
C THR A 229 -5.79 -5.97 24.00
N MET A 230 -6.80 -6.56 23.36
CA MET A 230 -7.75 -5.84 22.51
C MET A 230 -8.47 -4.73 23.29
N TYR A 231 -8.93 -4.99 24.52
CA TYR A 231 -9.56 -3.98 25.37
C TYR A 231 -8.56 -2.92 25.84
N SER A 232 -7.33 -3.29 26.18
CA SER A 232 -6.25 -2.34 26.51
C SER A 232 -5.99 -1.39 25.34
N PHE A 233 -5.87 -1.90 24.11
CA PHE A 233 -5.76 -1.04 22.94
C PHE A 233 -7.00 -0.17 22.73
N HIS A 234 -8.20 -0.68 23.00
CA HIS A 234 -9.42 0.11 22.92
C HIS A 234 -9.38 1.30 23.88
N MET A 235 -8.81 1.13 25.08
CA MET A 235 -8.68 2.19 26.09
C MET A 235 -7.56 3.18 25.79
N MET A 236 -6.54 2.80 25.00
CA MET A 236 -5.45 3.69 24.62
C MET A 236 -5.89 4.76 23.60
N ASP A 237 -5.40 5.98 23.76
CA ASP A 237 -5.55 7.02 22.73
C ASP A 237 -4.73 6.70 21.49
N LYS A 238 -3.43 6.46 21.72
CA LYS A 238 -2.48 6.05 20.68
C LYS A 238 -1.52 5.01 21.21
N PHE A 239 -1.14 4.09 20.34
CA PHE A 239 -0.03 3.20 20.59
C PHE A 239 1.26 3.80 20.02
N PRO A 240 2.31 3.98 20.86
CA PRO A 240 3.46 4.78 20.49
C PRO A 240 4.56 3.96 19.77
N PHE A 241 4.23 3.33 18.63
CA PHE A 241 5.18 2.49 17.87
C PHE A 241 6.53 3.17 17.61
N TYR A 242 6.50 4.43 17.19
CA TYR A 242 7.73 5.16 16.88
C TYR A 242 8.55 5.44 18.14
N ASP A 243 7.90 5.79 19.24
CA ASP A 243 8.60 6.09 20.49
C ASP A 243 9.22 4.82 21.09
N LEU A 244 8.54 3.67 20.97
CA LEU A 244 9.10 2.36 21.35
C LEU A 244 10.35 2.01 20.53
N LEU A 245 10.44 2.40 19.27
CA LEU A 245 11.62 2.11 18.43
C LEU A 245 12.67 3.22 18.46
N ARG A 246 12.40 4.31 19.17
CA ARG A 246 13.31 5.46 19.25
C ARG A 246 14.65 5.08 19.88
N PHE A 247 14.67 4.14 20.84
CA PHE A 247 15.91 3.66 21.45
C PHE A 247 16.85 3.03 20.41
N VAL A 248 16.31 2.33 19.40
CA VAL A 248 17.11 1.74 18.32
C VAL A 248 17.81 2.86 17.55
N ILE A 249 17.06 3.92 17.22
CA ILE A 249 17.56 5.03 16.39
C ILE A 249 18.45 5.99 17.20
N SER A 250 18.30 6.11 18.52
CA SER A 250 19.05 7.05 19.35
C SER A 250 20.47 6.58 19.71
N ASN A 251 20.84 5.34 19.40
CA ASN A 251 22.19 4.82 19.61
C ASN A 251 23.23 5.55 18.71
N PRO A 252 24.47 5.78 19.18
CA PRO A 252 25.56 6.29 18.35
C PRO A 252 25.75 5.47 17.06
N HIS A 253 26.13 6.11 15.95
CA HIS A 253 26.12 5.49 14.61
C HIS A 253 26.80 4.11 14.55
N GLN A 254 27.95 3.95 15.18
CA GLN A 254 28.70 2.68 15.21
C GLN A 254 27.94 1.54 15.91
N ARG A 255 27.27 1.82 17.05
CA ARG A 255 26.47 0.82 17.79
C ARG A 255 25.12 0.54 17.12
N ARG A 256 24.54 1.56 16.48
CA ARG A 256 23.21 1.49 15.83
C ARG A 256 23.15 0.45 14.72
N ARG A 257 24.17 0.40 13.85
CA ARG A 257 24.24 -0.59 12.76
C ARG A 257 24.22 -2.02 13.31
N LEU A 258 25.04 -2.29 14.33
CA LEU A 258 25.11 -3.61 14.96
C LEU A 258 23.80 -3.99 15.66
N VAL A 259 23.16 -3.05 16.36
CA VAL A 259 21.86 -3.27 17.00
C VAL A 259 20.79 -3.60 15.95
N ILE A 260 20.75 -2.88 14.84
CA ILE A 260 19.77 -3.11 13.77
C ILE A 260 20.04 -4.41 13.04
N GLU A 261 21.30 -4.75 12.80
CA GLU A 261 21.68 -6.03 12.22
C GLU A 261 21.28 -7.18 13.16
N TYR A 262 21.57 -7.06 14.45
CA TYR A 262 21.22 -8.06 15.45
C TYR A 262 19.70 -8.23 15.64
N LEU A 263 18.97 -7.14 15.82
CA LEU A 263 17.51 -7.16 16.06
C LEU A 263 16.73 -7.44 14.78
N GLY A 264 17.13 -6.84 13.66
CA GLY A 264 16.46 -6.96 12.37
C GLY A 264 16.52 -8.36 11.76
N MET A 265 17.48 -9.19 12.19
CA MET A 265 17.56 -10.60 11.81
C MET A 265 16.78 -11.54 12.75
N ARG A 266 16.13 -11.02 13.79
CA ARG A 266 15.46 -11.82 14.82
C ARG A 266 13.99 -11.47 14.94
N PHE A 267 13.25 -12.40 15.53
CA PHE A 267 11.89 -12.15 15.96
C PHE A 267 11.85 -10.98 16.97
N PRO A 268 10.88 -10.05 16.86
CA PRO A 268 9.79 -10.01 15.88
C PRO A 268 10.10 -9.20 14.59
N ALA A 269 11.27 -8.59 14.46
CA ALA A 269 11.58 -7.69 13.34
C ALA A 269 11.66 -8.41 11.99
N ASP A 270 12.13 -9.66 11.97
CA ASP A 270 12.22 -10.49 10.76
C ASP A 270 10.86 -10.95 10.19
N TYR A 271 9.75 -10.56 10.83
CA TYR A 271 8.40 -10.65 10.25
C TYR A 271 8.09 -9.46 9.34
N ALA A 272 8.65 -8.28 9.64
CA ALA A 272 8.44 -7.09 8.82
C ALA A 272 9.19 -7.16 7.49
N TRP A 273 10.24 -7.97 7.40
CA TRP A 273 11.08 -8.07 6.21
C TRP A 273 11.80 -9.40 6.03
N TYR A 274 12.26 -9.68 4.82
CA TYR A 274 13.15 -10.80 4.52
C TYR A 274 14.60 -10.32 4.47
N PRO A 275 15.45 -10.68 5.46
CA PRO A 275 16.79 -10.11 5.61
C PRO A 275 17.68 -10.16 4.36
N PRO A 276 17.68 -11.23 3.54
CA PRO A 276 18.48 -11.24 2.32
C PRO A 276 18.13 -10.13 1.31
N ASN A 277 16.91 -9.57 1.35
CA ASN A 277 16.48 -8.47 0.50
C ASN A 277 16.50 -7.09 1.20
N MET A 278 16.91 -7.04 2.48
CA MET A 278 16.97 -5.81 3.28
C MET A 278 18.36 -5.61 3.89
N THR A 279 18.97 -4.45 3.69
CA THR A 279 20.24 -4.12 4.36
C THR A 279 19.98 -3.49 5.72
N PRO A 280 20.93 -3.53 6.68
CA PRO A 280 20.80 -2.80 7.94
C PRO A 280 20.49 -1.32 7.74
N ARG A 281 21.06 -0.68 6.70
CA ARG A 281 20.76 0.71 6.33
C ARG A 281 19.30 0.91 5.91
N LEU A 282 18.73 -0.03 5.15
CA LEU A 282 17.32 0.05 4.75
C LEU A 282 16.38 -0.24 5.91
N MET A 283 16.72 -1.20 6.77
CA MET A 283 15.96 -1.45 8.01
C MET A 283 15.95 -0.19 8.89
N GLU A 284 17.10 0.45 9.09
CA GLU A 284 17.22 1.72 9.81
C GLU A 284 16.34 2.81 9.20
N ALA A 285 16.38 2.94 7.87
CA ALA A 285 15.58 3.91 7.14
C ALA A 285 14.07 3.71 7.35
N VAL A 286 13.61 2.46 7.29
CA VAL A 286 12.21 2.10 7.54
C VAL A 286 11.82 2.52 8.96
N ILE A 287 12.60 2.09 9.96
CA ILE A 287 12.32 2.40 11.37
C ILE A 287 12.29 3.92 11.60
N ARG A 288 13.27 4.65 11.05
CA ARG A 288 13.41 6.10 11.24
C ARG A 288 12.34 6.92 10.54
N HIS A 289 12.03 6.60 9.28
CA HIS A 289 11.26 7.50 8.43
C HIS A 289 9.80 7.07 8.30
N THR A 290 9.53 5.77 8.27
CA THR A 290 8.21 5.27 7.90
C THR A 290 7.32 5.02 9.10
N VAL A 291 7.89 4.58 10.23
CA VAL A 291 7.11 4.19 11.42
C VAL A 291 6.46 5.41 12.07
N ASP A 292 5.19 5.30 12.42
CA ASP A 292 4.38 6.30 13.10
C ASP A 292 3.50 5.68 14.18
N ASN A 293 3.07 6.54 15.13
CA ASN A 293 2.13 6.15 16.17
C ASN A 293 0.72 5.97 15.58
N ILE A 294 -0.03 5.01 16.10
CA ILE A 294 -1.35 4.62 15.58
C ILE A 294 -2.43 4.83 16.65
N SER A 295 -3.68 5.08 16.25
CA SER A 295 -4.83 5.08 17.17
C SER A 295 -4.99 3.73 17.87
N GLY A 296 -5.22 3.74 19.19
CA GLY A 296 -5.48 2.50 19.95
C GLY A 296 -6.71 1.75 19.42
N LYS A 297 -7.73 2.49 18.97
CA LYS A 297 -8.95 1.90 18.37
C LYS A 297 -8.65 1.19 17.02
N VAL A 298 -7.63 1.60 16.27
CA VAL A 298 -7.17 0.84 15.09
C VAL A 298 -6.55 -0.48 15.51
N LEU A 299 -5.65 -0.48 16.51
CA LEU A 299 -5.03 -1.72 16.99
C LEU A 299 -6.04 -2.68 17.61
N ALA A 300 -7.00 -2.17 18.38
CA ALA A 300 -8.08 -2.97 18.93
C ALA A 300 -8.88 -3.67 17.81
N GLN A 301 -9.12 -2.99 16.69
CA GLN A 301 -9.77 -3.59 15.53
C GLN A 301 -8.91 -4.65 14.85
N PHE A 302 -7.60 -4.41 14.69
CA PHE A 302 -6.68 -5.41 14.17
C PHE A 302 -6.60 -6.65 15.06
N THR A 303 -6.52 -6.48 16.38
CA THR A 303 -6.54 -7.60 17.33
C THR A 303 -7.86 -8.36 17.25
N TYR A 304 -8.99 -7.66 17.09
CA TYR A 304 -10.28 -8.31 16.83
C TYR A 304 -10.21 -9.17 15.56
N TRP A 305 -9.65 -8.66 14.47
CA TRP A 305 -9.48 -9.43 13.22
C TRP A 305 -8.48 -10.57 13.36
N CYS A 306 -7.45 -10.48 14.21
CA CYS A 306 -6.57 -11.61 14.49
C CYS A 306 -7.31 -12.73 15.24
N ILE A 307 -8.22 -12.38 16.17
CA ILE A 307 -9.03 -13.35 16.93
C ILE A 307 -10.08 -14.00 16.02
N TYR A 308 -10.84 -13.19 15.28
CA TYR A 308 -12.01 -13.65 14.52
C TYR A 308 -11.73 -13.89 13.03
N ARG A 309 -10.49 -13.64 12.58
CA ARG A 309 -9.92 -13.85 11.24
C ARG A 309 -10.47 -12.94 10.13
N ASP A 310 -11.76 -12.66 10.12
CA ASP A 310 -12.38 -11.80 9.11
C ASP A 310 -12.19 -10.31 9.43
N LEU A 311 -11.97 -9.50 8.39
CA LEU A 311 -12.11 -8.06 8.45
C LEU A 311 -13.58 -7.68 8.59
N THR A 312 -13.92 -7.11 9.73
CA THR A 312 -15.26 -6.61 10.07
C THR A 312 -15.23 -5.17 10.56
N GLU A 313 -16.38 -4.49 10.57
CA GLU A 313 -16.49 -3.18 11.23
C GLU A 313 -16.07 -3.24 12.70
N TYR A 314 -15.71 -2.09 13.25
CA TYR A 314 -15.29 -1.98 14.65
C TYR A 314 -16.37 -2.51 15.60
N ASN A 315 -16.09 -3.64 16.25
CA ASN A 315 -17.08 -4.36 17.07
C ASN A 315 -16.53 -4.80 18.45
N VAL A 316 -15.43 -4.20 18.90
CA VAL A 316 -14.70 -4.58 20.15
C VAL A 316 -15.59 -4.55 21.39
N LEU A 317 -16.56 -3.64 21.51
CA LEU A 317 -17.47 -3.59 22.67
C LEU A 317 -18.88 -4.12 22.37
N ARG A 318 -19.09 -4.76 21.21
CA ARG A 318 -20.44 -5.05 20.67
C ARG A 318 -20.55 -6.49 20.16
N HIS A 319 -19.83 -7.43 20.79
CA HIS A 319 -19.67 -8.83 20.35
C HIS A 319 -20.97 -9.57 20.02
N LEU A 320 -22.09 -9.25 20.67
CA LEU A 320 -23.39 -9.89 20.44
C LEU A 320 -24.09 -9.44 19.14
N LYS A 321 -23.62 -8.35 18.50
CA LYS A 321 -24.18 -7.84 17.24
C LYS A 321 -23.34 -8.31 16.07
N ARG A 322 -23.97 -8.85 15.04
CA ARG A 322 -23.32 -9.25 13.79
C ARG A 322 -22.72 -8.00 13.09
N PRO A 323 -21.40 -7.86 13.01
CA PRO A 323 -20.78 -6.71 12.35
C PRO A 323 -20.84 -6.85 10.83
N TYR A 324 -20.88 -5.73 10.11
CA TYR A 324 -20.60 -5.73 8.66
C TYR A 324 -19.24 -6.39 8.41
N ASN A 325 -19.20 -7.37 7.50
CA ASN A 325 -18.03 -8.18 7.24
C ASN A 325 -17.48 -7.86 5.85
N TYR A 326 -16.34 -7.19 5.80
CA TYR A 326 -15.68 -6.79 4.57
C TYR A 326 -15.12 -7.99 3.81
N THR A 327 -14.60 -9.00 4.51
CA THR A 327 -14.05 -10.24 3.91
C THR A 327 -15.10 -10.94 3.04
N LYS A 328 -16.31 -11.12 3.58
CA LYS A 328 -17.41 -11.81 2.90
C LYS A 328 -18.03 -11.00 1.75
N ASN A 329 -17.75 -9.70 1.68
CA ASN A 329 -18.33 -8.79 0.71
C ASN A 329 -17.34 -8.35 -0.39
N LEU A 330 -16.21 -9.03 -0.53
CA LEU A 330 -15.23 -8.74 -1.59
C LEU A 330 -15.77 -8.92 -3.01
N HIS A 331 -16.81 -9.74 -3.20
CA HIS A 331 -17.50 -9.90 -4.49
C HIS A 331 -18.10 -8.58 -5.02
N LYS A 332 -18.18 -7.52 -4.21
CA LYS A 332 -18.60 -6.18 -4.64
C LYS A 332 -17.50 -5.39 -5.36
N ILE A 333 -16.26 -5.90 -5.36
CA ILE A 333 -15.12 -5.29 -6.04
C ILE A 333 -15.09 -5.81 -7.48
N THR A 334 -15.21 -4.89 -8.43
CA THR A 334 -15.36 -5.20 -9.87
C THR A 334 -14.37 -4.47 -10.77
N LEU A 335 -13.65 -3.46 -10.27
CA LEU A 335 -12.63 -2.75 -11.03
C LEU A 335 -11.37 -3.61 -11.28
N PRO A 336 -10.55 -3.29 -12.31
CA PRO A 336 -9.27 -3.95 -12.53
C PRO A 336 -8.37 -3.93 -11.29
N ILE A 337 -7.80 -5.09 -10.96
CA ILE A 337 -7.04 -5.26 -9.72
C ILE A 337 -5.80 -6.14 -9.88
N TYR A 338 -4.68 -5.67 -9.34
CA TYR A 338 -3.42 -6.41 -9.28
C TYR A 338 -3.03 -6.71 -7.84
N PHE A 339 -3.04 -8.01 -7.49
CA PHE A 339 -2.60 -8.53 -6.20
C PHE A 339 -1.12 -8.87 -6.22
N ILE A 340 -0.35 -8.22 -5.37
CA ILE A 340 1.08 -8.45 -5.18
C ILE A 340 1.30 -9.04 -3.78
N ALA A 341 2.04 -10.14 -3.70
CA ALA A 341 2.48 -10.76 -2.46
C ALA A 341 3.97 -11.16 -2.53
N GLY A 342 4.54 -11.59 -1.40
CA GLY A 342 5.89 -12.13 -1.33
C GLY A 342 5.88 -13.52 -0.69
N ASP A 343 6.66 -14.45 -1.22
CA ASP A 343 6.74 -15.84 -0.72
C ASP A 343 7.43 -15.96 0.65
N ARG A 344 8.12 -14.90 1.11
CA ARG A 344 8.78 -14.80 2.43
C ARG A 344 8.07 -13.82 3.35
N ASP A 345 6.90 -13.34 2.98
CA ASP A 345 6.10 -12.47 3.84
C ASP A 345 5.49 -13.30 4.98
N LYS A 346 6.10 -13.19 6.16
CA LYS A 346 5.66 -13.86 7.39
C LYS A 346 4.50 -13.15 8.06
N LEU A 347 4.16 -11.93 7.62
CA LEU A 347 2.92 -11.30 8.02
C LEU A 347 1.87 -11.79 7.03
N VAL A 348 1.92 -11.32 5.80
CA VAL A 348 0.85 -11.53 4.84
C VAL A 348 1.21 -12.65 3.88
N CYS A 349 0.78 -13.87 4.22
CA CYS A 349 0.97 -15.02 3.36
C CYS A 349 0.31 -14.82 1.98
N ASP A 350 1.05 -15.14 0.93
CA ASP A 350 0.60 -15.11 -0.45
C ASP A 350 -0.66 -15.96 -0.70
N ASP A 351 -0.73 -17.14 -0.09
CA ASP A 351 -1.92 -18.00 -0.17
C ASP A 351 -3.18 -17.35 0.41
N THR A 352 -3.05 -16.54 1.46
CA THR A 352 -4.19 -15.81 2.04
C THR A 352 -4.67 -14.70 1.10
N VAL A 353 -3.74 -13.98 0.46
CA VAL A 353 -4.06 -12.98 -0.56
C VAL A 353 -4.75 -13.63 -1.77
N TYR A 354 -4.25 -14.78 -2.21
CA TYR A 354 -4.83 -15.52 -3.33
C TYR A 354 -6.22 -16.08 -2.99
N ALA A 355 -6.32 -16.89 -1.93
CA ALA A 355 -7.52 -17.63 -1.58
C ALA A 355 -8.68 -16.73 -1.15
N TYR A 356 -8.39 -15.68 -0.38
CA TYR A 356 -9.43 -14.80 0.17
C TYR A 356 -9.53 -13.47 -0.55
N GLY A 357 -8.57 -13.08 -1.39
CA GLY A 357 -8.60 -11.84 -2.16
C GLY A 357 -8.88 -12.09 -3.63
N TYR A 358 -7.86 -12.59 -4.34
CA TYR A 358 -7.92 -12.81 -5.79
C TYR A 358 -9.14 -13.65 -6.22
N ARG A 359 -9.41 -14.75 -5.50
CA ARG A 359 -10.57 -15.60 -5.80
C ARG A 359 -11.92 -14.98 -5.42
N ALA A 360 -11.95 -14.08 -4.43
CA ALA A 360 -13.19 -13.57 -3.85
C ALA A 360 -13.72 -12.29 -4.51
N VAL A 361 -12.88 -11.54 -5.23
CA VAL A 361 -13.32 -10.36 -6.00
C VAL A 361 -13.98 -10.76 -7.32
N SER A 362 -14.99 -9.99 -7.72
CA SER A 362 -15.74 -10.19 -8.97
C SER A 362 -15.14 -9.45 -10.17
N SER A 363 -13.97 -8.84 -10.02
CA SER A 363 -13.28 -8.23 -11.16
C SER A 363 -13.02 -9.27 -12.25
N ARG A 364 -13.33 -8.90 -13.48
CA ARG A 364 -13.01 -9.69 -14.68
C ARG A 364 -11.56 -9.52 -15.10
N ASP A 365 -10.98 -8.34 -14.81
CA ASP A 365 -9.55 -8.08 -14.97
C ASP A 365 -8.88 -8.14 -13.59
N LYS A 366 -8.24 -9.28 -13.31
CA LYS A 366 -7.51 -9.47 -12.07
C LYS A 366 -6.24 -10.25 -12.32
N THR A 367 -5.15 -9.77 -11.73
CA THR A 367 -3.83 -10.39 -11.80
C THR A 367 -3.33 -10.70 -10.40
N PHE A 368 -2.64 -11.83 -10.22
CA PHE A 368 -1.96 -12.18 -8.97
C PHE A 368 -0.49 -12.49 -9.24
N HIS A 369 0.40 -11.96 -8.41
CA HIS A 369 1.83 -12.22 -8.49
C HIS A 369 2.43 -12.34 -7.07
N SER A 370 3.01 -13.51 -6.77
CA SER A 370 3.85 -13.73 -5.59
C SER A 370 5.33 -13.62 -5.97
N PHE A 371 6.02 -12.59 -5.48
CA PHE A 371 7.44 -12.37 -5.78
C PHE A 371 8.32 -13.25 -4.90
N ARG A 372 9.18 -14.07 -5.52
CA ARG A 372 10.13 -14.94 -4.83
C ARG A 372 11.23 -14.15 -4.12
N GLY A 373 11.50 -14.45 -2.86
CA GLY A 373 12.51 -13.80 -2.01
C GLY A 373 12.12 -12.41 -1.52
N PHE A 374 10.83 -12.17 -1.23
CA PHE A 374 10.34 -10.90 -0.71
C PHE A 374 9.55 -11.09 0.59
N GLY A 375 9.92 -10.33 1.63
CA GLY A 375 9.13 -10.15 2.85
C GLY A 375 8.13 -8.99 2.74
N HIS A 376 7.49 -8.64 3.85
CA HIS A 376 6.38 -7.68 3.89
C HIS A 376 6.76 -6.28 3.36
N VAL A 377 7.67 -5.59 4.04
CA VAL A 377 8.06 -4.21 3.69
C VAL A 377 8.94 -4.17 2.43
N ASP A 378 9.68 -5.24 2.16
CA ASP A 378 10.65 -5.33 1.07
C ASP A 378 9.99 -5.19 -0.31
N LEU A 379 8.71 -5.54 -0.44
CA LEU A 379 7.94 -5.32 -1.65
C LEU A 379 7.88 -3.84 -2.04
N THR A 380 7.98 -2.95 -1.05
CA THR A 380 7.93 -1.49 -1.26
C THR A 380 9.31 -0.87 -1.40
N CYS A 381 10.34 -1.34 -0.69
CA CYS A 381 11.64 -0.66 -0.63
C CYS A 381 12.87 -1.58 -0.57
N GLY A 382 12.70 -2.90 -0.73
CA GLY A 382 13.80 -3.86 -0.69
C GLY A 382 14.81 -3.64 -1.80
N LYS A 383 16.03 -4.18 -1.61
CA LYS A 383 17.15 -4.02 -2.56
C LYS A 383 16.78 -4.34 -4.00
N ARG A 384 15.89 -5.30 -4.21
CA ARG A 384 15.46 -5.76 -5.54
C ARG A 384 14.12 -5.18 -6.00
N ALA A 385 13.40 -4.44 -5.15
CA ALA A 385 12.04 -3.99 -5.46
C ALA A 385 11.97 -3.16 -6.76
N TYR A 386 12.92 -2.25 -6.95
CA TYR A 386 12.99 -1.42 -8.16
C TYR A 386 13.32 -2.18 -9.44
N ARG A 387 13.87 -3.40 -9.35
CA ARG A 387 14.21 -4.21 -10.52
C ARG A 387 13.09 -5.11 -10.97
N VAL A 388 12.18 -5.48 -10.06
CA VAL A 388 11.17 -6.52 -10.36
C VAL A 388 9.76 -6.13 -9.94
N VAL A 389 9.57 -5.50 -8.78
CA VAL A 389 8.22 -5.14 -8.30
C VAL A 389 7.74 -3.88 -9.01
N TYR A 390 8.56 -2.82 -9.05
CA TYR A 390 8.12 -1.55 -9.65
C TYR A 390 7.88 -1.68 -11.17
N PRO A 391 8.76 -2.33 -11.95
CA PRO A 391 8.52 -2.53 -13.38
C PRO A 391 7.26 -3.35 -13.66
N ALA A 392 6.99 -4.40 -12.86
CA ALA A 392 5.76 -5.18 -13.01
C ALA A 392 4.49 -4.36 -12.74
N ILE A 393 4.55 -3.43 -11.78
CA ILE A 393 3.46 -2.48 -11.54
C ILE A 393 3.31 -1.55 -12.74
N VAL A 394 4.39 -0.96 -13.26
CA VAL A 394 4.33 -0.05 -14.42
C VAL A 394 3.77 -0.76 -15.65
N GLN A 395 4.21 -1.99 -15.92
CA GLN A 395 3.71 -2.79 -17.03
C GLN A 395 2.19 -3.02 -16.90
N TRP A 396 1.72 -3.42 -15.72
CA TRP A 396 0.28 -3.58 -15.49
C TRP A 396 -0.47 -2.26 -15.66
N LEU A 397 0.02 -1.16 -15.09
CA LEU A 397 -0.60 0.17 -15.24
C LEU A 397 -0.66 0.63 -16.72
N ALA A 398 0.37 0.35 -17.51
CA ALA A 398 0.41 0.67 -18.94
C ALA A 398 -0.64 -0.13 -19.71
N GLN A 399 -0.74 -1.44 -19.46
CA GLN A 399 -1.77 -2.30 -20.06
C GLN A 399 -3.19 -1.78 -19.77
N GLN A 400 -3.46 -1.37 -18.52
CA GLN A 400 -4.78 -0.82 -18.16
C GLN A 400 -5.10 0.48 -18.89
N ARG A 401 -4.10 1.31 -19.20
CA ARG A 401 -4.29 2.54 -19.98
C ARG A 401 -4.54 2.26 -21.45
N GLU A 402 -3.87 1.24 -22.01
CA GLU A 402 -4.04 0.82 -23.39
C GLU A 402 -5.42 0.22 -23.62
N LEU A 403 -5.89 -0.67 -22.74
CA LEU A 403 -7.24 -1.24 -22.79
C LEU A 403 -8.32 -0.15 -22.77
N GLU A 404 -8.18 0.85 -21.90
CA GLU A 404 -9.12 1.98 -21.86
C GLU A 404 -9.09 2.82 -23.15
N TRP A 405 -7.93 2.95 -23.80
CA TRP A 405 -7.81 3.66 -25.07
C TRP A 405 -8.48 2.87 -26.20
N LEU A 406 -8.27 1.55 -26.26
CA LEU A 406 -8.91 0.66 -27.22
C LEU A 406 -10.43 0.65 -27.07
N ASP A 407 -10.95 0.57 -25.83
CA ASP A 407 -12.39 0.64 -25.57
C ASP A 407 -13.00 1.96 -26.09
N LYS A 408 -12.32 3.08 -25.87
CA LYS A 408 -12.76 4.39 -26.39
C LYS A 408 -12.72 4.45 -27.91
N MET A 409 -11.72 3.84 -28.56
CA MET A 409 -11.65 3.79 -30.01
C MET A 409 -12.75 2.91 -30.59
N ALA A 410 -13.04 1.76 -29.97
CA ALA A 410 -14.13 0.89 -30.39
C ALA A 410 -15.51 1.55 -30.27
N ASP A 411 -15.73 2.34 -29.22
CA ASP A 411 -16.95 3.13 -29.05
C ASP A 411 -17.09 4.23 -30.13
N LEU A 412 -15.98 4.89 -30.51
CA LEU A 412 -15.98 5.92 -31.56
C LEU A 412 -16.15 5.35 -32.97
N LEU A 413 -15.61 4.16 -33.22
CA LEU A 413 -15.71 3.48 -34.51
C LEU A 413 -17.04 2.71 -34.68
N GLY A 414 -17.88 2.68 -33.64
CA GLY A 414 -19.23 2.15 -33.71
C GLY A 414 -19.27 0.63 -33.94
N ARG A 415 -18.87 -0.14 -32.91
CA ARG A 415 -19.01 -1.61 -32.77
C ARG A 415 -19.03 -2.46 -34.05
#